data_AF-F6BBI6-F1
#
_entry.id   AF-F6BBI6-F1
#
_cell.length_a   1.000
_cell.length_b   1.000
_cell.length_c   1.000
_cell.angle_alpha   90.00
_cell.angle_beta   90.00
_cell.angle_gamma   90.00
#
_symmetry.space_group_name_H-M   'P 1'
#
loop_
_entity.id
_entity.type
_entity.pdbx_description
1 polymer ?
#
loop_
_entity_poly.entity_id
_entity_poly.type
_entity_poly.pdbx_seq_one_letter_code
_entity_poly.pdbx_strand_id
1 'polypeptide(L)'
;MNLTMLRKCFTILLAILLLASPVSAFFSFDFSISQNRAVAGATIAAETIADAMVSNYIEENHPEYSDAYTVVSLIFDPTGKIIGKLSSKGLKYADNLYRYLKKADNGKGLVNPDVANKIFDKDLIEKLAEKENKGYGPKTVAKNTVKLLEEGIKPENINKLFKDAVENDKKVGWIDNRIETLEENEVDIDTINDFMEKSSNPYDDLRHLNCKVATLVALGISKDNLNKIIKNSKNIKDIYNCKEDLKKLKKMGITKENLNKIIENLKDIKDITKIRKTIGDLKRRKISKESINKLIENGYDLEKVKEIIKELRNKGVPSKIIDGLIKKEYSLKEISAFNKFK
;
A
#
# COMPACT_ATOMS: atom_id res chain seq x y z
N MET A 1 51.10 -36.76 14.36
CA MET A 1 50.93 -35.73 13.29
C MET A 1 50.66 -34.40 13.97
N ASN A 2 51.47 -33.37 13.73
CA ASN A 2 51.46 -32.12 14.53
C ASN A 2 50.21 -31.27 14.25
N LEU A 3 49.51 -30.81 15.28
CA LEU A 3 48.23 -30.08 15.18
C LEU A 3 48.33 -28.78 14.35
N THR A 4 49.52 -28.18 14.36
CA THR A 4 49.89 -26.99 13.55
C THR A 4 50.07 -27.30 12.07
N MET A 5 50.54 -28.50 11.71
CA MET A 5 50.60 -28.97 10.32
C MET A 5 49.20 -29.26 9.79
N LEU A 6 48.33 -29.86 10.61
CA LEU A 6 46.94 -30.16 10.24
C LEU A 6 46.14 -28.89 9.94
N ARG A 7 46.30 -27.84 10.76
CA ARG A 7 45.66 -26.53 10.53
C ARG A 7 46.14 -25.88 9.23
N LYS A 8 47.45 -25.88 8.96
CA LYS A 8 48.01 -25.29 7.73
C LYS A 8 47.55 -26.03 6.48
N CYS A 9 47.53 -27.37 6.52
CA CYS A 9 46.99 -28.17 5.42
C CYS A 9 45.50 -27.90 5.19
N PHE A 10 44.70 -27.75 6.26
CA PHE A 10 43.27 -27.45 6.15
C PHE A 10 43.00 -26.06 5.56
N THR A 11 43.78 -25.05 5.96
CA THR A 11 43.66 -23.68 5.41
C THR A 11 44.05 -23.61 3.94
N ILE A 12 45.09 -24.36 3.54
CA ILE A 12 45.52 -24.45 2.14
C ILE A 12 44.47 -25.20 1.30
N LEU A 13 43.89 -26.28 1.85
CA LEU A 13 42.82 -27.02 1.17
C LEU A 13 41.56 -26.15 0.98
N LEU A 14 41.19 -25.36 1.98
CA LEU A 14 40.03 -24.45 1.93
C LEU A 14 40.24 -23.35 0.88
N ALA A 15 41.45 -22.80 0.79
CA ALA A 15 41.82 -21.80 -0.20
C ALA A 15 41.79 -22.36 -1.63
N ILE A 16 42.26 -23.60 -1.83
CA ILE A 16 42.21 -24.28 -3.13
C ILE A 16 40.77 -24.59 -3.55
N LEU A 17 39.91 -25.01 -2.60
CA LEU A 17 38.48 -25.27 -2.84
C LEU A 17 37.69 -23.99 -3.20
N LEU A 18 38.02 -22.85 -2.59
CA LEU A 18 37.41 -21.55 -2.90
C LEU A 18 37.85 -20.98 -4.26
N LEU A 19 39.07 -21.32 -4.72
CA LEU A 19 39.59 -20.90 -6.02
C LEU A 19 39.14 -21.79 -7.18
N ALA A 20 38.70 -23.03 -6.92
CA ALA A 20 38.35 -23.99 -7.97
C ALA A 20 36.89 -23.90 -8.46
N SER A 21 35.94 -23.38 -7.68
CA SER A 21 34.63 -22.94 -8.18
C SER A 21 33.90 -22.09 -7.13
N PRO A 22 33.42 -20.86 -7.44
CA PRO A 22 32.75 -20.01 -6.45
C PRO A 22 31.33 -20.49 -6.10
N VAL A 23 30.72 -21.36 -6.92
CA VAL A 23 29.25 -21.54 -6.91
C VAL A 23 28.79 -22.86 -6.28
N SER A 24 29.65 -23.88 -6.16
CA SER A 24 29.22 -25.20 -5.69
C SER A 24 29.60 -25.56 -4.25
N ALA A 25 30.57 -24.86 -3.63
CA ALA A 25 31.02 -25.18 -2.27
C ALA A 25 30.12 -24.63 -1.16
N PHE A 26 29.20 -23.70 -1.46
CA PHE A 26 28.28 -23.13 -0.46
C PHE A 26 27.12 -24.07 -0.06
N PHE A 27 26.86 -25.13 -0.83
CA PHE A 27 25.69 -26.01 -0.60
C PHE A 27 26.00 -27.39 -0.01
N SER A 28 27.22 -27.64 0.47
CA SER A 28 27.57 -28.95 1.05
C SER A 28 28.42 -28.84 2.31
N PHE A 29 27.83 -28.30 3.37
CA PHE A 29 28.30 -28.56 4.74
C PHE A 29 27.13 -28.98 5.63
N ASP A 30 26.95 -30.29 5.77
CA ASP A 30 26.14 -30.89 6.83
C ASP A 30 26.83 -30.65 8.18
N PHE A 31 26.38 -29.65 8.92
CA PHE A 31 26.80 -29.45 10.32
C PHE A 31 25.86 -30.20 11.26
N SER A 32 26.19 -31.47 11.51
CA SER A 32 25.89 -32.09 12.80
C SER A 32 27.02 -31.73 13.76
N ILE A 33 26.75 -30.88 14.77
CA ILE A 33 27.35 -30.87 16.14
C ILE A 33 26.95 -29.56 16.89
N SER A 34 26.23 -29.75 18.02
CA SER A 34 25.83 -28.85 19.13
C SER A 34 25.53 -27.35 18.83
N GLN A 35 24.24 -27.02 18.87
CA GLN A 35 23.60 -25.95 18.09
C GLN A 35 23.67 -24.48 18.56
N ASN A 36 24.17 -24.08 19.74
CA ASN A 36 23.90 -22.69 20.21
C ASN A 36 25.09 -21.72 20.35
N ARG A 37 26.35 -22.18 20.39
CA ARG A 37 27.51 -21.27 20.52
C ARG A 37 28.40 -21.21 19.29
N ALA A 38 28.47 -22.30 18.52
CA ALA A 38 29.23 -22.35 17.28
C ALA A 38 28.54 -21.56 16.16
N VAL A 39 27.20 -21.52 16.12
CA VAL A 39 26.43 -20.76 15.12
C VAL A 39 26.67 -19.26 15.28
N ALA A 40 26.56 -18.70 16.49
CA ALA A 40 26.82 -17.28 16.71
C ALA A 40 28.28 -16.87 16.41
N GLY A 41 29.25 -17.71 16.77
CA GLY A 41 30.66 -17.47 16.45
C GLY A 41 30.99 -17.59 14.96
N ALA A 42 30.35 -18.54 14.27
CA ALA A 42 30.52 -18.75 12.83
C ALA A 42 29.79 -17.69 12.01
N THR A 43 28.62 -17.19 12.45
CA THR A 43 27.90 -16.08 11.81
C THR A 43 28.66 -14.77 11.97
N ILE A 44 29.17 -14.45 13.17
CA ILE A 44 29.99 -13.24 13.39
C ILE A 44 31.30 -13.33 12.59
N ALA A 45 31.93 -14.51 12.53
CA ALA A 45 33.12 -14.70 11.70
C ALA A 45 32.81 -14.61 10.20
N ALA A 46 31.68 -15.16 9.75
CA ALA A 46 31.25 -15.07 8.36
C ALA A 46 30.84 -13.64 7.97
N GLU A 47 30.20 -12.88 8.85
CA GLU A 47 29.89 -11.44 8.67
C GLU A 47 31.16 -10.60 8.67
N THR A 48 32.12 -10.86 9.56
CA THR A 48 33.40 -10.12 9.59
C THR A 48 34.25 -10.45 8.36
N ILE A 49 34.21 -11.71 7.90
CA ILE A 49 34.88 -12.13 6.65
C ILE A 49 34.15 -11.55 5.44
N ALA A 50 32.82 -11.51 5.43
CA ALA A 50 32.04 -10.89 4.36
C ALA A 50 32.26 -9.38 4.31
N ASP A 51 32.21 -8.68 5.44
CA ASP A 51 32.48 -7.24 5.53
C ASP A 51 33.94 -6.91 5.14
N ALA A 52 34.91 -7.71 5.58
CA ALA A 52 36.31 -7.52 5.20
C ALA A 52 36.57 -7.86 3.71
N MET A 53 35.91 -8.89 3.18
CA MET A 53 35.96 -9.22 1.75
C MET A 53 35.29 -8.14 0.91
N VAL A 54 34.14 -7.60 1.35
CA VAL A 54 33.41 -6.51 0.69
C VAL A 54 34.20 -5.20 0.73
N SER A 55 34.85 -4.88 1.87
CA SER A 55 35.66 -3.66 1.98
C SER A 55 36.90 -3.71 1.08
N ASN A 56 37.55 -4.87 0.96
CA ASN A 56 38.69 -5.04 0.05
C ASN A 56 38.25 -5.10 -1.43
N TYR A 57 37.07 -5.65 -1.76
CA TYR A 57 36.56 -5.72 -3.13
C TYR A 57 36.04 -4.37 -3.67
N ILE A 58 35.53 -3.50 -2.80
CA ILE A 58 35.08 -2.15 -3.19
C ILE A 58 36.27 -1.23 -3.50
N GLU A 59 37.43 -1.43 -2.86
CA GLU A 59 38.66 -0.67 -3.16
C GLU A 59 39.23 -0.99 -4.56
N GLU A 60 38.91 -2.15 -5.14
CA GLU A 60 39.38 -2.58 -6.47
C GLU A 60 38.43 -2.21 -7.64
N ASN A 61 37.35 -1.44 -7.40
CA ASN A 61 36.51 -0.84 -8.45
C ASN A 61 35.92 -1.85 -9.46
N HIS A 62 35.19 -2.86 -8.96
CA HIS A 62 34.39 -3.77 -9.79
C HIS A 62 32.89 -3.42 -9.77
N PRO A 63 32.41 -2.50 -10.64
CA PRO A 63 31.02 -1.99 -10.63
C PRO A 63 29.97 -3.03 -11.03
N GLU A 64 30.37 -4.15 -11.63
CA GLU A 64 29.49 -5.21 -12.14
C GLU A 64 28.85 -6.09 -11.04
N TYR A 65 29.27 -5.95 -9.78
CA TYR A 65 28.71 -6.67 -8.62
C TYR A 65 27.97 -5.78 -7.60
N SER A 66 27.86 -4.48 -7.87
CA SER A 66 27.14 -3.48 -7.05
C SER A 66 25.71 -3.92 -6.67
N ASP A 67 25.01 -4.52 -7.63
CA ASP A 67 23.57 -4.78 -7.50
C ASP A 67 23.25 -6.11 -6.78
N ALA A 68 24.23 -7.01 -6.67
CA ALA A 68 24.07 -8.32 -6.02
C ALA A 68 24.37 -8.31 -4.51
N TYR A 69 25.09 -7.28 -4.02
CA TYR A 69 25.57 -7.17 -2.64
C TYR A 69 25.01 -5.93 -1.94
N THR A 70 23.70 -5.69 -2.06
CA THR A 70 23.01 -4.88 -1.05
C THR A 70 23.00 -5.69 0.25
N VAL A 71 24.10 -5.62 1.02
CA VAL A 71 24.14 -6.11 2.39
C VAL A 71 23.04 -5.37 3.12
N VAL A 72 21.89 -6.03 3.29
CA VAL A 72 20.83 -5.60 4.17
C VAL A 72 21.51 -5.42 5.50
N SER A 73 21.79 -4.17 5.88
CA SER A 73 22.47 -3.84 7.13
C SER A 73 21.50 -4.13 8.26
N LEU A 74 21.36 -5.41 8.59
CA LEU A 74 20.48 -5.91 9.64
C LEU A 74 20.85 -5.17 10.92
N ILE A 75 19.84 -4.64 11.59
CA ILE A 75 20.06 -3.97 12.86
C ILE A 75 20.05 -4.99 13.97
N PHE A 76 19.08 -5.91 13.94
CA PHE A 76 18.87 -6.93 14.95
C PHE A 76 19.26 -8.31 14.40
N ASP A 77 20.09 -9.06 15.12
CA ASP A 77 20.34 -10.47 14.84
C ASP A 77 19.11 -11.34 15.19
N PRO A 78 19.11 -12.65 14.90
CA PRO A 78 17.99 -13.54 15.24
C PRO A 78 17.68 -13.64 16.75
N THR A 79 18.59 -13.21 17.62
CA THR A 79 18.38 -13.13 19.08
C THR A 79 17.81 -11.77 19.52
N GLY A 80 17.79 -10.80 18.61
CA GLY A 80 17.40 -9.41 18.86
C GLY A 80 18.53 -8.52 19.37
N LYS A 81 19.78 -8.98 19.31
CA LYS A 81 20.96 -8.18 19.65
C LYS A 81 21.29 -7.25 18.50
N ILE A 82 21.72 -6.03 18.81
CA ILE A 82 22.08 -5.05 17.80
C ILE A 82 23.45 -5.42 17.20
N ILE A 83 23.47 -5.61 15.88
CA ILE A 83 24.66 -5.91 15.07
C ILE A 83 24.96 -4.81 14.05
N GLY A 84 23.99 -3.95 13.74
CA GLY A 84 24.15 -2.87 12.77
C GLY A 84 25.10 -1.75 13.25
N LYS A 85 25.92 -1.23 12.33
CA LYS A 85 26.82 -0.08 12.56
C LYS A 85 26.01 1.22 12.67
N LEU A 86 25.61 1.55 13.90
CA LEU A 86 24.84 2.74 14.30
C LEU A 86 25.71 3.74 15.09
N SER A 87 25.29 4.99 15.14
CA SER A 87 25.84 6.02 16.02
C SER A 87 25.60 5.65 17.49
N SER A 88 26.32 6.28 18.43
CA SER A 88 26.11 6.04 19.87
C SER A 88 24.66 6.37 20.30
N LYS A 89 24.07 7.39 19.69
CA LYS A 89 22.67 7.76 19.90
C LYS A 89 21.72 6.74 19.28
N GLY A 90 21.99 6.32 18.05
CA GLY A 90 21.25 5.29 17.32
C GLY A 90 21.25 3.95 18.05
N LEU A 91 22.39 3.51 18.58
CA LEU A 91 22.54 2.30 19.40
C LEU A 91 21.64 2.34 20.64
N LYS A 92 21.73 3.44 21.41
CA LYS A 92 20.88 3.63 22.60
C LYS A 92 19.40 3.66 22.23
N TYR A 93 19.06 4.27 21.10
CA TYR A 93 17.69 4.34 20.61
C TYR A 93 17.17 2.95 20.24
N ALA A 94 17.90 2.20 19.42
CA ALA A 94 17.53 0.87 18.95
C ALA A 94 17.39 -0.14 20.11
N ASP A 95 18.26 -0.08 21.12
CA ASP A 95 18.19 -0.96 22.30
C ASP A 95 16.89 -0.72 23.09
N ASN A 96 16.59 0.56 23.33
CA ASN A 96 15.36 0.94 24.01
C ASN A 96 14.13 0.59 23.16
N LEU A 97 14.16 0.86 21.85
CA LEU A 97 13.08 0.57 20.92
C LEU A 97 12.74 -0.92 20.95
N TYR A 98 13.74 -1.80 20.78
CA TYR A 98 13.52 -3.24 20.73
C TYR A 98 12.98 -3.79 22.07
N ARG A 99 13.47 -3.27 23.19
CA ARG A 99 12.92 -3.59 24.52
C ARG A 99 11.45 -3.18 24.64
N TYR A 100 11.08 -2.00 24.14
CA TYR A 100 9.68 -1.54 24.17
C TYR A 100 8.80 -2.30 23.19
N LEU A 101 9.32 -2.70 22.02
CA LEU A 101 8.60 -3.54 21.06
C LEU A 101 8.22 -4.88 21.70
N LYS A 102 9.18 -5.59 22.30
CA LYS A 102 8.90 -6.85 23.03
C LYS A 102 7.87 -6.68 24.14
N LYS A 103 7.94 -5.57 24.88
CA LYS A 103 6.96 -5.25 25.94
C LYS A 103 5.57 -4.95 25.39
N ALA A 104 5.47 -4.24 24.27
CA ALA A 104 4.21 -3.89 23.65
C ALA A 104 3.56 -5.10 22.96
N ASP A 105 4.35 -5.96 22.32
CA ASP A 105 3.90 -7.22 21.72
C ASP A 105 3.28 -8.16 22.75
N ASN A 106 3.73 -8.09 24.01
CA ASN A 106 3.19 -8.86 25.13
C ASN A 106 3.08 -10.38 24.84
N GLY A 107 4.02 -10.92 24.05
CA GLY A 107 4.08 -12.33 23.71
C GLY A 107 3.13 -12.78 22.59
N LYS A 108 2.52 -11.84 21.85
CA LYS A 108 1.71 -12.14 20.65
C LYS A 108 2.54 -12.72 19.51
N GLY A 109 3.86 -12.54 19.54
CA GLY A 109 4.76 -13.09 18.51
C GLY A 109 4.71 -12.30 17.19
N LEU A 110 4.15 -11.09 17.19
CA LEU A 110 4.11 -10.20 16.03
C LEU A 110 5.47 -9.55 15.79
N VAL A 111 6.23 -9.34 16.86
CA VAL A 111 7.58 -8.77 16.77
C VAL A 111 8.65 -9.85 16.93
N ASN A 112 9.29 -10.18 15.82
CA ASN A 112 10.56 -10.89 15.77
C ASN A 112 11.64 -10.01 15.08
N PRO A 113 12.92 -10.39 15.15
CA PRO A 113 14.00 -9.62 14.51
C PRO A 113 13.79 -9.38 13.02
N ASP A 114 13.26 -10.35 12.27
CA ASP A 114 13.05 -10.23 10.83
C ASP A 114 12.00 -9.15 10.51
N VAL A 115 10.88 -9.15 11.22
CA VAL A 115 9.85 -8.10 11.15
C VAL A 115 10.44 -6.76 11.56
N ALA A 116 11.19 -6.71 12.66
CA ALA A 116 11.80 -5.48 13.13
C ALA A 116 12.79 -4.90 12.10
N ASN A 117 13.60 -5.74 11.45
CA ASN A 117 14.53 -5.32 10.40
C ASN A 117 13.83 -4.84 9.12
N LYS A 118 12.64 -5.36 8.81
CA LYS A 118 11.81 -4.85 7.70
C LYS A 118 11.23 -3.47 7.99
N ILE A 119 10.93 -3.18 9.25
CA ILE A 119 10.35 -1.89 9.68
C ILE A 119 11.44 -0.85 9.91
N PHE A 120 12.56 -1.23 10.52
CA PHE A 120 13.59 -0.33 11.00
C PHE A 120 14.91 -0.61 10.32
N ASP A 121 15.16 0.11 9.22
CA ASP A 121 16.49 0.21 8.65
C ASP A 121 17.34 1.26 9.38
N LYS A 122 18.63 1.25 9.04
CA LYS A 122 19.64 2.09 9.67
C LYS A 122 19.25 3.56 9.61
N ASP A 123 18.88 4.04 8.42
CA ASP A 123 18.57 5.45 8.19
C ASP A 123 17.37 5.89 9.02
N LEU A 124 16.33 5.06 9.10
CA LEU A 124 15.17 5.35 9.92
C LEU A 124 15.52 5.41 11.41
N ILE A 125 16.30 4.46 11.94
CA ILE A 125 16.72 4.46 13.35
C ILE A 125 17.50 5.73 13.69
N GLU A 126 18.46 6.14 12.85
CA GLU A 126 19.26 7.34 13.09
C GLU A 126 18.39 8.60 13.09
N LYS A 127 17.51 8.75 12.09
CA LYS A 127 16.60 9.90 12.02
C LYS A 127 15.63 9.94 13.21
N LEU A 128 15.12 8.79 13.63
CA LEU A 128 14.27 8.68 14.83
C LEU A 128 15.03 9.07 16.09
N ALA A 129 16.28 8.63 16.22
CA ALA A 129 17.15 8.96 17.34
C ALA A 129 17.45 10.47 17.38
N GLU A 130 17.74 11.10 16.25
CA GLU A 130 17.91 12.55 16.14
C GLU A 130 16.67 13.31 16.64
N LYS A 131 15.49 12.83 16.27
CA LYS A 131 14.20 13.46 16.58
C LYS A 131 13.50 12.89 17.82
N GLU A 132 14.20 12.15 18.69
CA GLU A 132 13.62 11.52 19.90
C GLU A 132 12.79 12.51 20.74
N ASN A 133 13.34 13.70 20.98
CA ASN A 133 12.69 14.77 21.78
C ASN A 133 11.53 15.48 21.06
N LYS A 134 11.30 15.19 19.76
CA LYS A 134 10.23 15.77 18.94
C LYS A 134 9.00 14.85 18.82
N GLY A 135 8.83 13.91 19.74
CA GLY A 135 7.70 12.99 19.75
C GLY A 135 7.99 11.62 19.13
N TYR A 136 9.23 11.35 18.75
CA TYR A 136 9.69 10.06 18.21
C TYR A 136 10.39 9.20 19.26
N GLY A 137 9.95 9.29 20.52
CA GLY A 137 10.51 8.48 21.61
C GLY A 137 10.39 6.97 21.32
N PRO A 138 11.39 6.14 21.68
CA PRO A 138 11.38 4.70 21.39
C PRO A 138 10.11 3.99 21.87
N LYS A 139 9.59 4.37 23.04
CA LYS A 139 8.34 3.83 23.60
C LYS A 139 7.12 4.14 22.73
N THR A 140 7.03 5.37 22.21
CA THR A 140 5.92 5.80 21.35
C THR A 140 5.96 5.09 20.02
N VAL A 141 7.14 5.04 19.39
CA VAL A 141 7.33 4.34 18.12
C VAL A 141 7.02 2.86 18.27
N ALA A 142 7.53 2.20 19.31
CA ALA A 142 7.24 0.79 19.57
C ALA A 142 5.74 0.50 19.73
N LYS A 143 5.02 1.31 20.52
CA LYS A 143 3.57 1.15 20.71
C LYS A 143 2.79 1.28 19.40
N ASN A 144 3.12 2.29 18.60
CA ASN A 144 2.48 2.49 17.29
C ASN A 144 2.79 1.34 16.34
N THR A 145 4.04 0.86 16.34
CA THR A 145 4.48 -0.26 15.51
C THR A 145 3.66 -1.51 15.80
N VAL A 146 3.56 -1.89 17.08
CA VAL A 146 2.82 -3.09 17.47
C VAL A 146 1.34 -2.93 17.16
N LYS A 147 0.73 -1.77 17.41
CA LYS A 147 -0.67 -1.53 17.07
C LYS A 147 -0.93 -1.67 15.56
N LEU A 148 -0.07 -1.09 14.71
CA LEU A 148 -0.18 -1.23 13.26
C LEU A 148 0.01 -2.68 12.79
N LEU A 149 0.91 -3.44 13.43
CA LEU A 149 1.07 -4.87 13.16
C LEU A 149 -0.17 -5.68 13.58
N GLU A 150 -0.78 -5.35 14.72
CA GLU A 150 -2.02 -5.96 15.20
C GLU A 150 -3.19 -5.71 14.24
N GLU A 151 -3.27 -4.51 13.66
CA GLU A 151 -4.23 -4.14 12.61
C GLU A 151 -3.94 -4.84 11.27
N GLY A 152 -2.78 -5.50 11.11
CA GLY A 152 -2.43 -6.23 9.89
C GLY A 152 -1.71 -5.39 8.83
N ILE A 153 -1.17 -4.22 9.20
CA ILE A 153 -0.36 -3.40 8.31
C ILE A 153 0.99 -4.08 8.04
N LYS A 154 1.36 -4.19 6.77
CA LYS A 154 2.61 -4.85 6.35
C LYS A 154 3.84 -4.09 6.90
N PRO A 155 4.88 -4.80 7.39
CA PRO A 155 6.11 -4.18 7.91
C PRO A 155 6.73 -3.13 6.98
N GLU A 156 6.77 -3.42 5.68
CA GLU A 156 7.34 -2.55 4.65
C GLU A 156 6.55 -1.25 4.50
N ASN A 157 5.23 -1.30 4.71
CA ASN A 157 4.37 -0.11 4.71
C ASN A 157 4.56 0.72 6.00
N ILE A 158 4.76 0.05 7.15
CA ILE A 158 5.10 0.75 8.42
C ILE A 158 6.42 1.51 8.27
N ASN A 159 7.45 0.90 7.66
CA ASN A 159 8.73 1.58 7.36
C ASN A 159 8.49 2.86 6.57
N LYS A 160 7.77 2.78 5.44
CA LYS A 160 7.47 3.94 4.59
C LYS A 160 6.72 5.03 5.36
N LEU A 161 5.71 4.66 6.14
CA LEU A 161 4.94 5.59 6.98
C LEU A 161 5.81 6.33 7.99
N PHE A 162 6.71 5.62 8.66
CA PHE A 162 7.59 6.23 9.65
C PHE A 162 8.66 7.10 9.01
N LYS A 163 9.27 6.68 7.90
CA LYS A 163 10.22 7.52 7.14
C LYS A 163 9.59 8.84 6.73
N ASP A 164 8.44 8.78 6.07
CA ASP A 164 7.71 9.95 5.60
C ASP A 164 7.27 10.86 6.77
N ALA A 165 6.78 10.26 7.86
CA ALA A 165 6.45 11.01 9.06
C ALA A 165 7.66 11.76 9.63
N VAL A 166 8.78 11.07 9.81
CA VAL A 166 10.02 11.61 10.41
C VAL A 166 10.64 12.69 9.52
N GLU A 167 10.70 12.46 8.21
CA GLU A 167 11.23 13.44 7.25
C GLU A 167 10.41 14.73 7.25
N ASN A 168 9.09 14.62 7.38
CA ASN A 168 8.16 15.76 7.32
C ASN A 168 7.68 16.27 8.69
N ASP A 169 8.38 15.91 9.78
CA ASP A 169 8.09 16.32 11.17
C ASP A 169 6.62 16.10 11.59
N LYS A 170 6.04 14.96 11.21
CA LYS A 170 4.65 14.58 11.53
C LYS A 170 4.53 13.89 12.90
N LYS A 171 3.31 13.56 13.32
CA LYS A 171 3.06 12.82 14.58
C LYS A 171 2.77 11.36 14.28
N VAL A 172 3.53 10.46 14.90
CA VAL A 172 3.39 9.01 14.69
C VAL A 172 2.05 8.47 15.21
N GLY A 173 1.60 8.94 16.38
CA GLY A 173 0.31 8.57 16.99
C GLY A 173 -0.94 9.09 16.28
N TRP A 174 -0.81 9.59 15.06
CA TRP A 174 -1.94 9.91 14.19
C TRP A 174 -2.18 8.83 13.12
N ILE A 175 -1.24 7.88 12.98
CA ILE A 175 -1.29 6.86 11.93
C ILE A 175 -2.25 5.75 12.35
N ASP A 176 -2.14 5.25 13.57
CA ASP A 176 -3.00 4.20 14.12
C ASP A 176 -4.48 4.61 14.13
N ASN A 177 -4.81 5.78 14.66
CA ASN A 177 -6.17 6.30 14.66
C ASN A 177 -6.78 6.39 13.25
N ARG A 178 -5.94 6.58 12.22
CA ARG A 178 -6.39 6.63 10.81
C ARG A 178 -6.66 5.25 10.23
N ILE A 179 -5.91 4.24 10.61
CA ILE A 179 -6.18 2.87 10.20
C ILE A 179 -7.49 2.41 10.84
N GLU A 180 -7.61 2.60 12.16
CA GLU A 180 -8.82 2.32 12.93
C GLU A 180 -10.07 2.99 12.32
N THR A 181 -9.98 4.29 11.98
CA THR A 181 -11.10 5.00 11.32
C THR A 181 -11.43 4.41 9.94
N LEU A 182 -10.45 3.92 9.17
CA LEU A 182 -10.71 3.31 7.86
C LEU A 182 -11.39 1.95 8.00
N GLU A 183 -10.97 1.15 8.99
CA GLU A 183 -11.60 -0.13 9.31
C GLU A 183 -13.04 0.05 9.82
N GLU A 184 -13.28 1.05 10.68
CA GLU A 184 -14.63 1.44 11.11
C GLU A 184 -15.55 1.84 9.94
N ASN A 185 -14.95 2.41 8.88
CA ASN A 185 -15.64 2.72 7.62
C ASN A 185 -15.64 1.54 6.62
N GLU A 186 -15.35 0.34 7.09
CA GLU A 186 -15.40 -0.92 6.36
C GLU A 186 -14.39 -1.02 5.19
N VAL A 187 -13.29 -0.25 5.22
CA VAL A 187 -12.19 -0.45 4.26
C VAL A 187 -11.35 -1.64 4.70
N ASP A 188 -11.18 -2.62 3.81
CA ASP A 188 -10.44 -3.83 4.11
C ASP A 188 -8.94 -3.54 4.27
N ILE A 189 -8.29 -4.18 5.24
CA ILE A 189 -6.87 -3.98 5.54
C ILE A 189 -5.96 -4.24 4.32
N ASP A 190 -6.31 -5.23 3.50
CA ASP A 190 -5.59 -5.55 2.26
C ASP A 190 -5.66 -4.38 1.27
N THR A 191 -6.83 -3.74 1.16
CA THR A 191 -7.02 -2.55 0.33
C THR A 191 -6.19 -1.37 0.85
N ILE A 192 -6.09 -1.20 2.17
CA ILE A 192 -5.25 -0.16 2.79
C ILE A 192 -3.77 -0.43 2.51
N ASN A 193 -3.33 -1.68 2.68
CA ASN A 193 -1.97 -2.11 2.38
C ASN A 193 -1.58 -1.89 0.90
N ASP A 194 -2.44 -2.31 -0.03
CA ASP A 194 -2.26 -2.09 -1.47
C ASP A 194 -2.18 -0.60 -1.83
N PHE A 195 -2.96 0.25 -1.14
CA PHE A 195 -2.93 1.69 -1.36
C PHE A 195 -1.62 2.32 -0.89
N MET A 196 -1.15 1.96 0.32
CA MET A 196 0.11 2.47 0.86
C MET A 196 1.31 1.99 0.07
N GLU A 197 1.28 0.76 -0.44
CA GLU A 197 2.36 0.20 -1.24
C GLU A 197 2.63 1.05 -2.50
N LYS A 198 1.55 1.54 -3.13
CA LYS A 198 1.58 2.41 -4.33
C LYS A 198 1.89 3.87 -4.02
N SER A 199 1.82 4.30 -2.77
CA SER A 199 1.97 5.71 -2.38
C SER A 199 3.45 6.10 -2.23
N SER A 200 3.80 7.26 -2.78
CA SER A 200 5.11 7.89 -2.58
C SER A 200 5.16 8.79 -1.33
N ASN A 201 4.02 9.14 -0.75
CA ASN A 201 3.87 9.96 0.46
C ASN A 201 2.72 9.36 1.30
N PRO A 202 2.97 8.19 1.91
CA PRO A 202 1.91 7.39 2.53
C PRO A 202 1.26 8.09 3.72
N TYR A 203 1.97 8.96 4.46
CA TYR A 203 1.40 9.63 5.62
C TYR A 203 0.30 10.61 5.22
N ASP A 204 0.60 11.52 4.28
CA ASP A 204 -0.41 12.50 3.83
C ASP A 204 -1.48 11.85 2.97
N ASP A 205 -1.13 10.86 2.16
CA ASP A 205 -2.09 10.10 1.36
C ASP A 205 -3.07 9.32 2.23
N LEU A 206 -2.62 8.69 3.32
CA LEU A 206 -3.50 8.00 4.28
C LEU A 206 -4.44 8.97 5.01
N ARG A 207 -3.92 10.14 5.43
CA ARG A 207 -4.75 11.22 5.99
C ARG A 207 -5.81 11.67 5.01
N HIS A 208 -5.42 11.84 3.77
CA HIS A 208 -6.33 12.25 2.72
C HIS A 208 -7.35 11.14 2.45
N LEU A 209 -6.95 9.89 2.33
CA LEU A 209 -7.83 8.75 2.11
C LEU A 209 -8.97 8.73 3.12
N ASN A 210 -8.66 8.84 4.41
CA ASN A 210 -9.64 8.94 5.50
C ASN A 210 -10.73 9.99 5.26
N CYS A 211 -10.31 11.22 4.97
CA CYS A 211 -11.24 12.33 4.71
C CYS A 211 -12.15 12.04 3.49
N LYS A 212 -11.64 11.34 2.47
CA LYS A 212 -12.41 11.02 1.26
C LYS A 212 -13.35 9.83 1.52
N VAL A 213 -12.90 8.80 2.23
CA VAL A 213 -13.71 7.63 2.61
C VAL A 213 -14.91 8.07 3.45
N ALA A 214 -14.73 8.88 4.49
CA ALA A 214 -15.83 9.40 5.29
C ALA A 214 -16.89 10.13 4.44
N THR A 215 -16.44 10.85 3.41
CA THR A 215 -17.35 11.50 2.46
C THR A 215 -18.09 10.50 1.58
N LEU A 216 -17.44 9.45 1.09
CA LEU A 216 -18.05 8.41 0.26
C LEU A 216 -19.07 7.60 1.08
N VAL A 217 -18.76 7.28 2.33
CA VAL A 217 -19.69 6.67 3.29
C VAL A 217 -20.92 7.56 3.49
N ALA A 218 -20.72 8.87 3.70
CA ALA A 218 -21.85 9.82 3.81
C ALA A 218 -22.70 9.94 2.53
N LEU A 219 -22.16 9.58 1.36
CA LEU A 219 -22.94 9.48 0.11
C LEU A 219 -23.74 8.18 0.00
N GLY A 220 -23.52 7.23 0.90
CA GLY A 220 -24.15 5.91 0.92
C GLY A 220 -23.48 4.91 -0.02
N ILE A 221 -22.17 5.03 -0.27
CA ILE A 221 -21.41 4.04 -1.04
C ILE A 221 -21.18 2.81 -0.17
N SER A 222 -21.48 1.62 -0.71
CA SER A 222 -21.33 0.35 0.00
C SER A 222 -19.86 -0.01 0.24
N LYS A 223 -19.62 -0.87 1.23
CA LYS A 223 -18.32 -1.48 1.52
C LYS A 223 -17.59 -1.95 0.27
N ASP A 224 -18.23 -2.80 -0.53
CA ASP A 224 -17.61 -3.42 -1.71
C ASP A 224 -17.19 -2.36 -2.73
N ASN A 225 -18.02 -1.33 -2.91
CA ASN A 225 -17.74 -0.24 -3.82
C ASN A 225 -16.66 0.70 -3.30
N LEU A 226 -16.58 0.95 -1.99
CA LEU A 226 -15.47 1.70 -1.37
C LEU A 226 -14.13 1.01 -1.66
N ASN A 227 -14.06 -0.29 -1.36
CA ASN A 227 -12.86 -1.09 -1.58
C ASN A 227 -12.49 -1.15 -3.08
N LYS A 228 -13.47 -1.32 -3.97
CA LYS A 228 -13.26 -1.25 -5.42
C LYS A 228 -12.68 0.09 -5.88
N ILE A 229 -13.21 1.21 -5.38
CA ILE A 229 -12.71 2.56 -5.71
C ILE A 229 -11.24 2.69 -5.32
N ILE A 230 -10.89 2.30 -4.09
CA ILE A 230 -9.53 2.47 -3.56
C ILE A 230 -8.56 1.56 -4.29
N LYS A 231 -8.89 0.27 -4.45
CA LYS A 231 -8.03 -0.73 -5.10
C LYS A 231 -7.68 -0.38 -6.54
N ASN A 232 -8.66 0.14 -7.29
CA ASN A 232 -8.51 0.51 -8.70
C ASN A 232 -7.90 1.91 -8.91
N SER A 233 -7.72 2.68 -7.84
CA SER A 233 -7.09 4.00 -7.94
C SER A 233 -5.57 3.87 -7.98
N LYS A 234 -4.91 4.68 -8.81
CA LYS A 234 -3.45 4.70 -8.89
C LYS A 234 -2.81 5.56 -7.80
N ASN A 235 -3.54 6.56 -7.33
CA ASN A 235 -3.10 7.51 -6.31
C ASN A 235 -4.33 8.19 -5.68
N ILE A 236 -4.08 9.02 -4.67
CA ILE A 236 -5.13 9.74 -3.95
C ILE A 236 -5.95 10.71 -4.82
N LYS A 237 -5.38 11.22 -5.92
CA LYS A 237 -6.04 12.17 -6.82
C LYS A 237 -7.18 11.51 -7.60
N ASP A 238 -7.01 10.25 -7.99
CA ASP A 238 -8.07 9.48 -8.65
C ASP A 238 -9.29 9.31 -7.71
N ILE A 239 -9.05 8.96 -6.44
CA ILE A 239 -10.10 8.85 -5.41
C ILE A 239 -10.77 10.21 -5.18
N TYR A 240 -9.99 11.29 -5.12
CA TYR A 240 -10.52 12.65 -4.98
C TYR A 240 -11.47 13.02 -6.12
N ASN A 241 -11.06 12.76 -7.37
CA ASN A 241 -11.85 13.06 -8.56
C ASN A 241 -13.15 12.24 -8.57
N CYS A 242 -13.05 10.94 -8.27
CA CYS A 242 -14.22 10.07 -8.16
C CYS A 242 -15.23 10.62 -7.14
N LYS A 243 -14.76 10.94 -5.93
CA LYS A 243 -15.58 11.53 -4.87
C LYS A 243 -16.26 12.84 -5.29
N GLU A 244 -15.56 13.72 -6.01
CA GLU A 244 -16.17 14.96 -6.52
C GLU A 244 -17.23 14.70 -7.59
N ASP A 245 -17.02 13.72 -8.47
CA ASP A 245 -18.00 13.36 -9.47
C ASP A 245 -19.24 12.67 -8.87
N LEU A 246 -19.07 11.81 -7.87
CA LEU A 246 -20.17 11.21 -7.10
C LEU A 246 -20.98 12.27 -6.35
N LYS A 247 -20.33 13.26 -5.72
CA LYS A 247 -21.02 14.41 -5.12
C LYS A 247 -21.89 15.16 -6.14
N LYS A 248 -21.37 15.39 -7.34
CA LYS A 248 -22.12 16.06 -8.41
C LYS A 248 -23.29 15.20 -8.91
N LEU A 249 -23.10 13.89 -9.06
CA LEU A 249 -24.17 12.96 -9.41
C LEU A 249 -25.28 12.96 -8.37
N LYS A 250 -24.93 12.96 -7.08
CA LYS A 250 -25.92 13.09 -6.00
C LYS A 250 -26.71 14.39 -6.11
N LYS A 251 -26.04 15.53 -6.34
CA LYS A 251 -26.69 16.84 -6.60
C LYS A 251 -27.56 16.83 -7.86
N MET A 252 -27.23 15.99 -8.85
CA MET A 252 -28.05 15.79 -10.05
C MET A 252 -29.32 14.98 -9.79
N GLY A 253 -29.50 14.39 -8.60
CA GLY A 253 -30.67 13.63 -8.19
C GLY A 253 -30.55 12.13 -8.41
N ILE A 254 -29.33 11.61 -8.56
CA ILE A 254 -29.08 10.16 -8.62
C ILE A 254 -29.21 9.57 -7.21
N THR A 255 -29.94 8.46 -7.09
CA THR A 255 -30.18 7.77 -5.80
C THR A 255 -28.92 7.09 -5.28
N LYS A 256 -28.88 6.75 -3.98
CA LYS A 256 -27.69 6.07 -3.40
C LYS A 256 -27.49 4.68 -4.03
N GLU A 257 -28.59 3.99 -4.31
CA GLU A 257 -28.62 2.70 -4.98
C GLU A 257 -28.01 2.80 -6.38
N ASN A 258 -28.38 3.84 -7.14
CA ASN A 258 -27.87 4.02 -8.50
C ASN A 258 -26.43 4.54 -8.54
N LEU A 259 -25.96 5.26 -7.51
CA LEU A 259 -24.53 5.55 -7.38
C LEU A 259 -23.72 4.25 -7.22
N ASN A 260 -24.19 3.31 -6.38
CA ASN A 260 -23.54 2.01 -6.20
C ASN A 260 -23.56 1.18 -7.49
N LYS A 261 -24.72 1.07 -8.16
CA LYS A 261 -24.81 0.39 -9.47
C LYS A 261 -23.87 0.98 -10.53
N ILE A 262 -23.70 2.30 -10.56
CA ILE A 262 -22.72 2.93 -11.45
C ILE A 262 -21.32 2.40 -11.14
N ILE A 263 -20.91 2.42 -9.86
CA ILE A 263 -19.56 2.01 -9.44
C ILE A 263 -19.34 0.51 -9.69
N GLU A 264 -20.32 -0.34 -9.41
CA GLU A 264 -20.29 -1.78 -9.67
C GLU A 264 -19.97 -2.09 -11.14
N ASN A 265 -20.54 -1.31 -12.06
CA ASN A 265 -20.35 -1.48 -13.50
C ASN A 265 -19.15 -0.72 -14.09
N LEU A 266 -18.45 0.10 -13.30
CA LEU A 266 -17.24 0.78 -13.76
C LEU A 266 -16.11 -0.23 -14.02
N LYS A 267 -15.47 -0.10 -15.18
CA LYS A 267 -14.23 -0.80 -15.52
C LYS A 267 -13.01 -0.03 -15.01
N ASP A 268 -12.94 1.26 -15.34
CA ASP A 268 -11.95 2.20 -14.82
C ASP A 268 -12.64 3.25 -13.95
N ILE A 269 -12.04 3.59 -12.81
CA ILE A 269 -12.54 4.63 -11.91
C ILE A 269 -12.69 5.99 -12.60
N LYS A 270 -11.85 6.28 -13.60
CA LYS A 270 -11.87 7.53 -14.38
C LYS A 270 -13.10 7.67 -15.28
N ASP A 271 -13.76 6.56 -15.62
CA ASP A 271 -14.97 6.58 -16.43
C ASP A 271 -16.16 7.25 -15.72
N ILE A 272 -16.10 7.40 -14.39
CA ILE A 272 -17.12 8.14 -13.61
C ILE A 272 -17.29 9.58 -14.12
N THR A 273 -16.21 10.23 -14.54
CA THR A 273 -16.27 11.59 -15.08
C THR A 273 -17.04 11.63 -16.39
N LYS A 274 -16.88 10.61 -17.23
CA LYS A 274 -17.61 10.48 -18.50
C LYS A 274 -19.09 10.23 -18.23
N ILE A 275 -19.42 9.32 -17.33
CA ILE A 275 -20.80 9.04 -16.90
C ILE A 275 -21.46 10.31 -16.36
N ARG A 276 -20.79 11.07 -15.49
CA ARG A 276 -21.30 12.35 -14.96
C ARG A 276 -21.56 13.36 -16.07
N LYS A 277 -20.66 13.52 -17.03
CA LYS A 277 -20.85 14.44 -18.17
C LYS A 277 -22.08 14.02 -18.99
N THR A 278 -22.20 12.73 -19.30
CA THR A 278 -23.35 12.16 -20.00
C THR A 278 -24.67 12.42 -19.27
N ILE A 279 -24.74 12.20 -17.95
CA ILE A 279 -25.93 12.51 -17.15
C ILE A 279 -26.25 14.01 -17.19
N GLY A 280 -25.23 14.87 -17.12
CA GLY A 280 -25.37 16.31 -17.30
C GLY A 280 -25.99 16.69 -18.66
N ASP A 281 -25.57 16.02 -19.73
CA ASP A 281 -26.14 16.20 -21.08
C ASP A 281 -27.60 15.75 -21.17
N LEU A 282 -27.93 14.60 -20.58
CA LEU A 282 -29.31 14.11 -20.52
C LEU A 282 -30.22 15.13 -19.81
N LYS A 283 -29.76 15.70 -18.68
CA LYS A 283 -30.50 16.76 -17.98
C LYS A 283 -30.65 18.03 -18.82
N ARG A 284 -29.61 18.47 -19.53
CA ARG A 284 -29.71 19.61 -20.47
C ARG A 284 -30.73 19.37 -21.58
N ARG A 285 -30.91 18.12 -21.99
CA ARG A 285 -31.94 17.68 -22.96
C ARG A 285 -33.33 17.51 -22.35
N LYS A 286 -33.53 17.97 -21.11
CA LYS A 286 -34.79 17.93 -20.36
C LYS A 286 -35.29 16.51 -20.06
N ILE A 287 -34.37 15.56 -19.90
CA ILE A 287 -34.68 14.24 -19.33
C ILE A 287 -34.69 14.35 -17.81
N SER A 288 -35.74 13.85 -17.18
CA SER A 288 -35.95 13.96 -15.75
C SER A 288 -35.01 13.05 -14.94
N LYS A 289 -34.76 13.42 -13.68
CA LYS A 289 -33.97 12.60 -12.75
C LYS A 289 -34.55 11.19 -12.57
N GLU A 290 -35.87 11.06 -12.62
CA GLU A 290 -36.58 9.79 -12.50
C GLU A 290 -36.25 8.87 -13.68
N SER A 291 -36.37 9.38 -14.91
CA SER A 291 -35.99 8.65 -16.13
C SER A 291 -34.52 8.25 -16.12
N ILE A 292 -33.62 9.14 -15.69
CA ILE A 292 -32.18 8.83 -15.61
C ILE A 292 -31.92 7.72 -14.60
N ASN A 293 -32.56 7.76 -13.42
CA ASN A 293 -32.44 6.68 -12.43
C ASN A 293 -32.94 5.35 -13.00
N LYS A 294 -34.11 5.31 -13.64
CA LYS A 294 -34.62 4.10 -14.32
C LYS A 294 -33.64 3.54 -15.37
N LEU A 295 -33.01 4.43 -16.16
CA LEU A 295 -32.02 4.00 -17.14
C LEU A 295 -30.82 3.30 -16.51
N ILE A 296 -30.33 3.82 -15.38
CA ILE A 296 -29.23 3.23 -14.60
C ILE A 296 -29.69 1.92 -13.95
N GLU A 297 -30.91 1.90 -13.39
CA GLU A 297 -31.48 0.72 -12.72
C GLU A 297 -31.57 -0.48 -13.66
N ASN A 298 -31.95 -0.21 -14.92
CA ASN A 298 -32.08 -1.17 -16.00
C ASN A 298 -30.75 -1.49 -16.72
N GLY A 299 -29.63 -0.92 -16.26
CA GLY A 299 -28.30 -1.22 -16.79
C GLY A 299 -28.05 -0.71 -18.21
N TYR A 300 -28.77 0.33 -18.66
CA TYR A 300 -28.55 0.88 -19.99
C TYR A 300 -27.23 1.64 -20.11
N ASP A 301 -26.58 1.50 -21.27
CA ASP A 301 -25.43 2.30 -21.65
C ASP A 301 -25.86 3.75 -21.89
N LEU A 302 -25.57 4.62 -20.92
CA LEU A 302 -25.99 6.02 -20.94
C LEU A 302 -25.41 6.81 -22.12
N GLU A 303 -24.27 6.39 -22.69
CA GLU A 303 -23.71 7.07 -23.85
C GLU A 303 -24.51 6.75 -25.12
N LYS A 304 -24.90 5.48 -25.30
CA LYS A 304 -25.82 5.08 -26.37
C LYS A 304 -27.18 5.77 -26.21
N VAL A 305 -27.70 5.82 -24.98
CA VAL A 305 -28.94 6.54 -24.68
C VAL A 305 -28.85 8.01 -25.08
N LYS A 306 -27.73 8.68 -24.74
CA LYS A 306 -27.48 10.08 -25.08
C LYS A 306 -27.51 10.31 -26.60
N GLU A 307 -26.92 9.42 -27.40
CA GLU A 307 -26.95 9.53 -28.87
C GLU A 307 -28.35 9.28 -29.44
N ILE A 308 -29.07 8.24 -28.98
CA ILE A 308 -30.45 7.98 -29.42
C ILE A 308 -31.35 9.19 -29.13
N ILE A 309 -31.25 9.78 -27.94
CA ILE A 309 -32.04 10.96 -27.58
C ILE A 309 -31.66 12.16 -28.45
N LYS A 310 -30.39 12.31 -28.82
CA LYS A 310 -29.94 13.36 -29.75
C LYS A 310 -30.56 13.19 -31.13
N GLU A 311 -30.58 11.97 -31.67
CA GLU A 311 -31.22 11.68 -32.96
C GLU A 311 -32.72 11.94 -32.95
N LEU A 312 -33.44 11.48 -31.92
CA LEU A 312 -34.88 11.73 -31.78
C LEU A 312 -35.19 13.22 -31.68
N ARG A 313 -34.36 13.99 -30.98
CA ARG A 313 -34.49 15.45 -30.91
C ARG A 313 -34.27 16.10 -32.29
N ASN A 314 -33.32 15.61 -33.08
CA ASN A 314 -33.09 16.08 -34.44
C ASN A 314 -34.26 15.75 -35.38
N LYS A 315 -34.92 14.61 -35.17
CA LYS A 315 -36.19 14.24 -35.84
C LYS A 315 -37.41 15.03 -35.35
N GLY A 316 -37.24 15.95 -34.41
CA GLY A 316 -38.30 16.82 -33.90
C GLY A 316 -39.18 16.20 -32.81
N VAL A 317 -38.76 15.10 -32.18
CA VAL A 317 -39.50 14.49 -31.07
C VAL A 317 -39.36 15.36 -29.80
N PRO A 318 -40.47 15.78 -29.16
CA PRO A 318 -40.43 16.55 -27.92
C PRO A 318 -39.78 15.78 -26.76
N SER A 319 -38.97 16.47 -25.95
CA SER A 319 -38.30 15.85 -24.80
C SER A 319 -39.27 15.24 -23.79
N LYS A 320 -40.47 15.82 -23.63
CA LYS A 320 -41.52 15.29 -22.74
C LYS A 320 -42.02 13.91 -23.20
N ILE A 321 -42.08 13.67 -24.51
CA ILE A 321 -42.48 12.36 -25.04
C ILE A 321 -41.36 11.35 -24.78
N ILE A 322 -40.11 11.70 -25.08
CA ILE A 322 -38.93 10.84 -24.83
C ILE A 322 -38.84 10.48 -23.33
N ASP A 323 -38.96 11.47 -22.44
CA ASP A 323 -38.97 11.26 -20.98
C ASP A 323 -40.11 10.32 -20.55
N GLY A 324 -41.31 10.50 -21.12
CA GLY A 324 -42.45 9.64 -20.86
C GLY A 324 -42.25 8.19 -21.32
N LEU A 325 -41.60 7.98 -22.47
CA LEU A 325 -41.28 6.63 -22.97
C LEU A 325 -40.29 5.92 -22.05
N ILE A 326 -39.26 6.62 -21.58
CA ILE A 326 -38.28 6.06 -20.62
C ILE A 326 -38.97 5.70 -19.31
N LYS A 327 -39.87 6.55 -18.80
CA LYS A 327 -40.64 6.27 -17.58
C LYS A 327 -41.54 5.06 -17.68
N LYS A 328 -42.08 4.81 -18.87
CA LYS A 328 -42.86 3.61 -19.20
C LYS A 328 -41.99 2.39 -19.51
N GLU A 329 -40.67 2.52 -19.39
CA GLU A 329 -39.71 1.41 -19.52
C GLU A 329 -39.68 0.76 -20.91
N TYR A 330 -40.03 1.51 -21.96
CA TYR A 330 -39.80 1.08 -23.33
C TYR A 330 -38.31 0.81 -23.57
N SER A 331 -38.01 -0.22 -24.37
CA SER A 331 -36.65 -0.57 -24.74
C SER A 331 -36.01 0.53 -25.60
N LEU A 332 -34.68 0.60 -25.60
CA LEU A 332 -33.97 1.56 -26.45
C LEU A 332 -34.25 1.35 -27.94
N LYS A 333 -34.53 0.11 -28.36
CA LYS A 333 -34.89 -0.19 -29.75
C LYS A 333 -36.24 0.45 -30.10
N GLU A 334 -37.25 0.25 -29.27
CA GLU A 334 -38.58 0.86 -29.46
C GLU A 334 -38.51 2.39 -29.43
N ILE A 335 -37.74 2.95 -28.49
CA ILE A 335 -37.53 4.40 -28.40
C ILE A 335 -36.83 4.92 -29.67
N SER A 336 -35.80 4.24 -30.17
CA SER A 336 -35.07 4.66 -31.38
C SER A 336 -35.90 4.60 -32.67
N ALA A 337 -36.85 3.66 -32.73
CA ALA A 337 -37.76 3.50 -33.85
C ALA A 337 -38.91 4.53 -33.84
N PHE A 338 -39.03 5.33 -32.77
CA PHE A 338 -40.08 6.34 -32.67
C PHE A 338 -39.88 7.45 -33.72
N ASN A 339 -40.72 7.44 -34.75
CA ASN A 339 -40.86 8.54 -35.69
C ASN A 339 -42.16 9.27 -35.36
N LYS A 340 -42.12 10.60 -35.43
CA LYS A 340 -43.30 11.44 -35.23
C LYS A 340 -44.32 11.08 -36.32
N PHE A 341 -45.43 10.43 -35.97
CA PHE A 341 -46.61 10.45 -36.84
C PHE A 341 -47.03 11.92 -36.94
N LYS A 342 -47.06 12.41 -38.18
CA LYS A 342 -47.19 13.83 -38.50
C LYS A 342 -48.52 14.38 -38.02
#